data_AF-A0A1Q1FSI6-F1
#
_entry.id   AF-A0A1Q1FSI6-F1
#
_cell.length_a   1.000
_cell.length_b   1.000
_cell.length_c   1.000
_cell.angle_alpha   90.00
_cell.angle_beta   90.00
_cell.angle_gamma   90.00
#
_symmetry.space_group_name_H-M   'P 1'
#
loop_
_entity.id
_entity.type
_entity.pdbx_description
1 polymer ?
#
loop_
_entity_poly.entity_id
_entity_poly.type
_entity_poly.pdbx_seq_one_letter_code
_entity_poly.pdbx_strand_id
1 'polypeptide(L)'
;MTKEKLSWLQQKMLNKSIKKKCQNFRELGYSSINEEDLLTYLLTYRWKKQTHLSVKDCRKDIQKVKPNEFFDYQQLLAQTSKNPLRDWHDIEDLF
;
A
#
# COMPACT_ATOMS: atom_id res chain seq x y z
N MET A 1 1.08 -5.32 11.24
CA MET A 1 2.48 -5.75 10.98
C MET A 1 3.34 -4.51 10.70
N THR A 2 4.27 -4.14 11.59
CA THR A 2 5.15 -2.96 11.42
C THR A 2 6.49 -3.37 10.80
N LYS A 3 7.12 -2.48 10.00
CA LYS A 3 8.44 -2.72 9.36
C LYS A 3 9.51 -3.22 10.34
N GLU A 4 9.39 -2.84 11.61
CA GLU A 4 10.32 -3.16 12.71
C GLU A 4 10.31 -4.65 13.14
N LYS A 5 9.23 -5.41 12.85
CA LYS A 5 9.15 -6.85 13.21
C LYS A 5 9.66 -7.80 12.11
N LEU A 6 10.05 -7.28 10.95
CA LEU A 6 10.49 -8.08 9.82
C LEU A 6 12.02 -8.14 9.76
N SER A 7 12.57 -9.35 9.85
CA SER A 7 14.01 -9.57 9.59
C SER A 7 14.36 -9.11 8.17
N TRP A 8 15.57 -8.58 7.97
CA TRP A 8 16.04 -8.08 6.68
C TRP A 8 15.85 -9.09 5.53
N LEU A 9 16.04 -10.38 5.82
CA LEU A 9 15.76 -11.48 4.88
C LEU A 9 14.29 -11.53 4.45
N GLN A 10 13.38 -11.34 5.41
CA GLN A 10 11.94 -11.36 5.17
C GLN A 10 11.51 -10.15 4.35
N GLN A 11 12.05 -8.96 4.62
CA GLN A 11 11.82 -7.78 3.80
C GLN A 11 12.28 -8.01 2.35
N LYS A 12 13.48 -8.56 2.15
CA LYS A 12 14.02 -8.85 0.82
C LYS A 12 13.15 -9.85 0.05
N MET A 13 12.62 -10.87 0.72
CA MET A 13 11.70 -11.84 0.12
C MET A 13 10.35 -11.22 -0.29
N LEU A 14 9.81 -10.33 0.54
CA LEU A 14 8.58 -9.61 0.23
C LEU A 14 8.78 -8.65 -0.94
N ASN A 15 9.87 -7.87 -0.94
CA ASN A 15 10.21 -6.99 -2.06
C ASN A 15 10.31 -7.73 -3.38
N LYS A 16 10.96 -8.91 -3.40
CA LYS A 16 11.00 -9.76 -4.61
C LYS A 16 9.60 -10.17 -5.08
N SER A 17 8.70 -10.46 -4.15
CA SER A 17 7.31 -10.86 -4.47
C SER A 17 6.48 -9.67 -4.98
N ILE A 18 6.68 -8.49 -4.40
CA ILE A 18 6.05 -7.23 -4.80
C ILE A 18 6.50 -6.85 -6.22
N LYS A 19 7.81 -6.86 -6.48
CA LYS A 19 8.36 -6.59 -7.80
C LYS A 19 7.78 -7.48 -8.88
N LYS A 20 7.68 -8.79 -8.61
CA LYS A 20 7.03 -9.74 -9.54
C LYS A 20 5.56 -9.40 -9.76
N LYS A 21 4.83 -8.99 -8.71
CA LYS A 21 3.42 -8.62 -8.81
C LYS A 21 3.23 -7.33 -9.61
N CYS A 22 4.08 -6.32 -9.40
CA CYS A 22 4.11 -5.10 -10.22
C CYS A 22 4.36 -5.43 -11.68
N GLN A 23 5.32 -6.32 -11.98
CA GLN A 23 5.56 -6.76 -13.35
C GLN A 23 4.33 -7.42 -13.97
N ASN A 24 3.68 -8.35 -13.24
CA ASN A 24 2.44 -8.97 -13.72
C ASN A 24 1.35 -7.91 -14.01
N PHE A 25 1.24 -6.88 -13.19
CA PHE A 25 0.28 -5.81 -13.44
C PHE A 25 0.64 -4.95 -14.66
N ARG A 26 1.93 -4.69 -14.88
CA ARG A 26 2.40 -4.00 -16.10
C ARG A 26 2.09 -4.81 -17.36
N GLU A 27 2.28 -6.13 -17.31
CA GLU A 27 1.92 -7.05 -18.39
C GLU A 27 0.41 -7.05 -18.68
N LEU A 28 -0.42 -6.77 -17.66
CA LEU A 28 -1.87 -6.58 -17.81
C LEU A 28 -2.29 -5.16 -18.26
N GLY A 29 -1.33 -4.28 -18.53
CA GLY A 29 -1.58 -2.91 -19.00
C GLY A 29 -1.57 -1.82 -17.91
N TYR A 30 -1.34 -2.18 -16.64
CA TYR A 30 -1.25 -1.22 -15.53
C TYR A 30 0.20 -0.73 -15.34
N SER A 31 0.65 0.12 -16.25
CA SER A 31 2.03 0.64 -16.30
C SER A 31 2.39 1.57 -15.13
N SER A 32 1.41 2.31 -14.60
CA SER A 32 1.61 3.31 -13.54
C SER A 32 1.82 2.75 -12.13
N ILE A 33 1.93 1.43 -11.97
CA ILE A 33 2.09 0.81 -10.64
C ILE A 33 3.56 0.80 -10.20
N ASN A 34 3.81 1.35 -9.02
CA ASN A 34 5.11 1.36 -8.35
C ASN A 34 5.19 0.31 -7.23
N GLU A 35 6.41 -0.19 -7.02
CA GLU A 35 6.71 -1.16 -5.96
C GLU A 35 6.52 -0.56 -4.57
N GLU A 36 6.88 0.72 -4.40
CA GLU A 36 6.76 1.46 -3.12
C GLU A 36 5.30 1.71 -2.73
N ASP A 37 4.47 2.10 -3.69
CA ASP A 37 3.03 2.33 -3.47
C ASP A 37 2.33 1.02 -3.09
N LEU A 38 2.68 -0.07 -3.78
CA LEU A 38 2.13 -1.39 -3.48
C LEU A 38 2.60 -1.90 -2.10
N LEU A 39 3.87 -1.68 -1.73
CA LEU A 39 4.38 -2.00 -0.41
C LEU A 39 3.65 -1.20 0.69
N THR A 40 3.43 0.09 0.44
CA THR A 40 2.74 0.98 1.38
C THR A 40 1.29 0.55 1.57
N TYR A 41 0.58 0.22 0.49
CA TYR A 41 -0.77 -0.34 0.54
C TYR A 41 -0.84 -1.60 1.41
N LEU A 42 0.09 -2.54 1.20
CA LEU A 42 0.15 -3.80 1.95
C LEU A 42 0.37 -3.54 3.44
N LEU A 43 1.34 -2.72 3.80
CA LEU A 43 1.70 -2.47 5.21
C LEU A 43 0.65 -1.62 5.95
N THR A 44 0.15 -0.57 5.32
CA THR A 44 -0.66 0.46 5.97
C THR A 44 -2.17 0.26 5.86
N TYR A 45 -2.63 -0.53 4.88
CA TYR A 45 -4.05 -0.79 4.68
C TYR A 45 -4.36 -2.27 4.88
N ARG A 46 -3.77 -3.14 4.05
CA ARG A 46 -4.14 -4.56 3.99
C ARG A 46 -3.70 -5.36 5.22
N TRP A 47 -2.50 -5.12 5.72
CA TRP A 47 -1.90 -5.81 6.87
C TRP A 47 -1.95 -4.98 8.16
N LYS A 48 -2.61 -3.81 8.14
CA LYS A 48 -2.75 -2.95 9.32
C LYS A 48 -3.50 -3.65 10.45
N LYS A 49 -4.62 -4.31 10.12
CA LYS A 49 -5.46 -5.04 11.09
C LYS A 49 -5.02 -6.48 11.33
N GLN A 50 -4.02 -6.97 10.60
CA GLN A 50 -3.55 -8.36 10.72
C GLN A 50 -2.28 -8.42 11.59
N THR A 51 -2.46 -8.87 12.83
CA THR A 51 -1.42 -8.93 13.87
C THR A 51 -0.52 -10.17 13.78
N HIS A 52 -0.99 -11.26 13.15
CA HIS A 52 -0.29 -12.56 13.09
C HIS A 52 -0.05 -13.08 11.67
N LEU A 53 0.32 -12.22 10.73
CA LEU A 53 0.70 -12.67 9.39
C LEU A 53 2.12 -13.25 9.39
N SER A 54 2.26 -14.51 8.99
CA SER A 54 3.56 -15.07 8.65
C SER A 54 4.03 -14.50 7.30
N VAL A 55 5.34 -14.48 7.06
CA VAL A 55 5.93 -14.07 5.77
C VAL A 55 5.39 -14.91 4.61
N LYS A 56 5.08 -16.19 4.87
CA LYS A 56 4.45 -17.07 3.89
C LYS A 56 3.04 -16.59 3.53
N ASP A 57 2.28 -16.13 4.51
CA ASP A 57 0.92 -15.63 4.31
C ASP A 57 0.94 -14.27 3.63
N CYS A 58 1.84 -13.36 4.02
CA CYS A 58 2.09 -12.11 3.29
C CYS A 58 2.41 -12.35 1.82
N ARG A 59 3.27 -13.33 1.53
CA ARG A 59 3.63 -13.67 0.14
C ARG A 59 2.42 -14.20 -0.64
N LYS A 60 1.61 -15.08 -0.04
CA LYS A 60 0.37 -15.55 -0.67
C LYS A 60 -0.62 -14.42 -0.89
N ASP A 61 -0.73 -13.50 0.07
CA ASP A 61 -1.62 -12.35 -0.02
C ASP A 61 -1.20 -11.37 -1.13
N ILE A 62 0.11 -11.08 -1.27
CA ILE A 62 0.64 -10.29 -2.41
C ILE A 62 0.18 -10.88 -3.75
N GLN A 63 0.19 -12.20 -3.90
CA GLN A 63 -0.25 -12.85 -5.14
C GLN A 63 -1.76 -12.69 -5.38
N LYS A 64 -2.57 -12.58 -4.31
CA LYS A 64 -4.02 -12.42 -4.38
C LYS A 64 -4.48 -10.98 -4.60
N VAL A 65 -3.61 -9.98 -4.39
CA VAL A 65 -3.94 -8.58 -4.64
C VAL A 65 -4.46 -8.41 -6.06
N LYS A 66 -5.64 -7.81 -6.20
CA LYS A 66 -6.22 -7.44 -7.49
C LYS A 66 -5.86 -5.98 -7.82
N PRO A 67 -5.72 -5.62 -9.10
CA PRO A 67 -5.48 -4.24 -9.51
C PRO A 67 -6.54 -3.29 -8.97
N ASN A 68 -7.82 -3.66 -9.10
CA ASN A 68 -8.96 -2.83 -8.65
C ASN A 68 -8.84 -2.45 -7.17
N GLU A 69 -8.57 -3.42 -6.29
CA GLU A 69 -8.41 -3.16 -4.84
C GLU A 69 -7.25 -2.20 -4.53
N PHE A 70 -6.17 -2.26 -5.34
CA PHE A 70 -5.04 -1.37 -5.20
C PHE A 70 -5.38 0.05 -5.68
N PHE A 71 -6.04 0.20 -6.83
CA PHE A 71 -6.43 1.50 -7.36
C PHE A 71 -7.52 2.18 -6.52
N ASP A 72 -8.47 1.43 -5.97
CA ASP A 72 -9.46 1.96 -5.02
C ASP A 72 -8.76 2.59 -3.80
N TYR A 73 -7.72 1.92 -3.28
CA TYR A 73 -6.91 2.48 -2.20
C TYR A 73 -6.12 3.72 -2.63
N GLN A 74 -5.53 3.72 -3.83
CA GLN A 74 -4.83 4.89 -4.36
C GLN A 74 -5.80 6.08 -4.53
N GLN A 75 -7.03 5.84 -4.96
CA GLN A 75 -8.07 6.85 -5.05
C GLN A 75 -8.47 7.38 -3.66
N LEU A 76 -8.67 6.50 -2.68
CA LEU A 76 -8.93 6.90 -1.29
C LEU A 76 -7.76 7.73 -0.71
N LEU A 77 -6.52 7.33 -0.99
CA LEU A 77 -5.34 8.10 -0.60
C LEU A 77 -5.37 9.47 -1.26
N ALA A 78 -5.63 9.57 -2.57
CA ALA A 78 -5.69 10.84 -3.28
C ALA A 78 -6.82 11.77 -2.79
N GLN A 79 -7.94 11.19 -2.32
CA GLN A 79 -9.04 11.94 -1.71
C GLN A 79 -8.70 12.42 -0.31
N THR A 80 -8.08 11.56 0.50
CA THR A 80 -7.72 11.89 1.89
C THR A 80 -6.47 12.76 2.00
N SER A 81 -5.52 12.65 1.07
CA SER A 81 -4.31 13.49 1.01
C SER A 81 -4.60 14.90 0.47
N LYS A 82 -5.67 15.07 -0.31
CA LYS A 82 -6.18 16.38 -0.73
C LYS A 82 -6.89 17.17 0.37
N ASN A 83 -7.11 16.58 1.54
CA ASN A 83 -7.45 17.30 2.76
C ASN A 83 -6.22 17.33 3.69
N PRO A 84 -5.22 18.21 3.45
CA PRO A 84 -4.56 18.76 4.60
C PRO A 84 -5.65 19.49 5.39
N LEU A 85 -5.60 19.40 6.71
CA LEU A 85 -6.30 20.28 7.64
C LEU A 85 -5.83 21.74 7.43
N ARG A 86 -6.05 22.30 6.24
CA ARG A 86 -5.65 23.62 5.76
C ARG A 86 -6.86 24.49 5.43
N ASP A 87 -8.07 23.97 5.57
CA ASP A 87 -9.32 24.74 5.56
C ASP A 87 -9.72 25.24 6.97
N TRP A 88 -8.89 25.03 8.00
CA TRP A 88 -9.14 25.64 9.31
C TRP A 88 -8.58 27.05 9.45
N HIS A 89 -7.65 27.46 8.57
CA HIS A 89 -7.10 28.82 8.59
C HIS A 89 -7.99 29.84 7.88
N ASP A 90 -8.92 29.40 7.02
CA ASP A 90 -9.87 30.28 6.33
C ASP A 90 -11.16 30.55 7.14
N ILE A 91 -11.29 29.96 8.33
CA ILE A 91 -12.47 30.14 9.21
C ILE A 91 -12.20 31.20 10.29
N GLU A 92 -10.93 31.55 10.56
CA GLU A 92 -10.58 32.59 11.54
C GLU A 92 -10.85 34.01 11.03
N ASP A 93 -10.99 34.22 9.71
CA ASP A 93 -11.33 35.52 9.11
C ASP A 93 -12.85 35.83 9.11
N LEU A 94 -13.67 34.96 9.73
CA LEU A 94 -15.14 35.10 9.78
C LEU A 94 -15.69 35.50 11.17
N PHE A 95 -14.84 35.86 12.13
CA PHE A 95 -15.25 36.38 13.44
C PHE A 95 -14.50 37.63 13.86
#